data_AF-A0A258E2F6-F1
#
_entry.id   AF-A0A258E2F6-F1
#
_cell.length_a   1.000
_cell.length_b   1.000
_cell.length_c   1.000
_cell.angle_alpha   90.00
_cell.angle_beta   90.00
_cell.angle_gamma   90.00
#
_symmetry.space_group_name_H-M   'P 1'
#
loop_
_entity.id
_entity.type
_entity.pdbx_description
1 polymer ?
#
loop_
_entity_poly.entity_id
_entity_poly.type
_entity_poly.pdbx_seq_one_letter_code
_entity_poly.pdbx_strand_id
1 'polypeptide(L)' 'MSHIDSLDALRALYPQANARSVDKVIPRLDSHCRRFIALSPFLLLATGGADGSADVSPRGDHAGFV' A
#
# COMPACT_ATOMS: atom_id res chain seq x y z
N MET A 1 -20.36 -10.60 8.89
CA MET A 1 -19.17 -9.77 9.20
C MET A 1 -19.67 -8.52 9.91
N SER A 2 -19.11 -8.18 11.07
CA SER A 2 -19.45 -6.90 11.75
C SER A 2 -18.82 -5.75 10.97
N HIS A 3 -19.63 -4.77 10.57
CA HIS A 3 -19.15 -3.55 9.93
C HIS A 3 -18.56 -2.63 11.01
N ILE A 4 -17.38 -2.05 10.76
CA ILE A 4 -16.73 -1.09 11.65
C ILE A 4 -16.93 0.29 11.02
N ASP A 5 -17.72 1.14 11.67
CA ASP A 5 -18.17 2.45 11.16
C ASP A 5 -17.57 3.64 11.92
N SER A 6 -16.76 3.39 12.95
CA SER A 6 -16.10 4.43 13.73
C SER A 6 -14.63 4.09 14.02
N LEU A 7 -13.83 5.13 14.18
CA LEU A 7 -12.44 4.99 14.58
C LEU A 7 -12.31 4.34 15.96
N ASP A 8 -13.20 4.66 16.89
CA ASP A 8 -13.20 4.09 18.25
C ASP A 8 -13.47 2.59 18.24
N ALA A 9 -14.45 2.13 17.44
CA ALA A 9 -14.70 0.70 17.26
C ALA A 9 -13.49 0.00 16.62
N LEU A 10 -12.79 0.64 15.67
CA LEU A 10 -11.55 0.10 15.12
C LEU A 10 -10.46 0.00 16.18
N ARG A 11 -10.31 1.02 17.04
CA ARG A 11 -9.27 1.06 18.08
C ARG A 11 -9.52 0.09 19.24
N ALA A 12 -10.77 -0.27 19.48
CA ALA A 12 -11.11 -1.36 20.41
C ALA A 12 -10.60 -2.73 19.92
N LEU A 13 -10.49 -2.92 18.60
CA LEU A 13 -9.99 -4.16 17.98
C LEU A 13 -8.48 -4.10 17.72
N TYR A 14 -7.96 -2.93 17.34
CA TYR A 14 -6.56 -2.72 16.98
C TYR A 14 -5.94 -1.61 17.84
N PRO A 15 -5.03 -1.96 18.76
CA PRO A 15 -4.34 -0.96 19.59
C PRO A 15 -3.44 -0.06 18.74
N GLN A 16 -2.98 1.05 19.35
CA GLN A 16 -2.03 1.95 18.71
C GLN A 16 -0.73 1.22 18.33
N ALA A 17 -0.18 1.59 17.17
CA ALA A 17 1.09 1.04 16.73
C ALA A 17 2.21 1.41 17.71
N ASN A 18 3.13 0.47 17.95
CA ASN A 18 4.30 0.74 18.78
C ASN A 18 5.27 1.71 18.08
N ALA A 19 6.11 2.39 18.87
CA ALA A 19 7.06 3.39 18.38
C ALA A 19 7.90 2.86 17.19
N ARG A 20 8.49 1.68 17.33
CA ARG A 20 9.30 1.07 16.27
C ARG A 20 8.57 0.88 14.94
N SER A 21 7.28 0.56 14.98
CA SER A 21 6.47 0.37 13.78
C SER A 21 6.13 1.69 13.11
N VAL A 22 6.01 2.76 13.89
CA VAL A 22 5.84 4.13 13.38
C VAL A 22 7.15 4.63 12.78
N ASP A 23 8.26 4.45 13.49
CA ASP A 23 9.59 4.97 13.10
C ASP A 23 10.12 4.40 11.78
N LYS A 24 9.75 3.14 11.45
CA LYS A 24 10.16 2.51 10.18
C LYS A 24 9.41 3.02 8.95
N VAL A 25 8.39 3.86 9.11
CA VAL A 25 7.57 4.37 7.99
C VAL A 25 8.29 5.54 7.33
N ILE A 26 8.49 5.44 6.01
CA ILE A 26 9.00 6.53 5.19
C ILE A 26 7.86 7.19 4.41
N PRO A 27 7.75 8.54 4.38
CA PRO A 27 6.64 9.23 3.71
C PRO A 27 6.85 9.39 2.20
N ARG A 28 7.98 8.91 1.68
CA ARG A 28 8.39 9.03 0.28
C ARG A 28 9.27 7.85 -0.10
N LEU A 29 9.26 7.50 -1.38
CA LEU A 29 10.18 6.50 -1.92
C LEU A 29 11.62 7.04 -1.84
N ASP A 30 12.48 6.32 -1.11
CA ASP A 30 13.89 6.63 -1.02
C ASP A 30 14.68 6.10 -2.25
N SER A 31 16.00 6.23 -2.20
CA SER A 31 16.86 5.76 -3.30
C SER A 31 16.79 4.23 -3.52
N HIS A 32 16.59 3.44 -2.46
CA HIS A 32 16.50 1.99 -2.54
C HIS A 32 15.16 1.55 -3.13
N CYS A 33 14.05 2.16 -2.69
CA CYS A 33 12.72 1.94 -3.25
C CYS A 33 12.71 2.25 -4.75
N ARG A 34 13.23 3.43 -5.15
CA ARG A 34 13.30 3.83 -6.56
C ARG A 34 14.17 2.89 -7.39
N ARG A 35 15.31 2.47 -6.84
CA ARG A 35 16.21 1.53 -7.53
C ARG A 35 15.54 0.17 -7.76
N PHE A 36 14.79 -0.34 -6.77
CA PHE A 36 14.05 -1.58 -6.89
C PHE A 36 12.96 -1.49 -7.97
N ILE A 37 12.17 -0.41 -7.95
CA ILE A 37 11.12 -0.15 -8.94
C ILE A 37 11.71 -0.09 -10.36
N ALA A 38 12.79 0.68 -10.57
CA ALA A 38 13.43 0.82 -11.87
C ALA A 38 14.03 -0.49 -12.42
N LEU A 39 14.20 -1.53 -11.60
CA LEU A 39 14.65 -2.85 -12.02
C LEU A 39 13.49 -3.83 -12.24
N SER A 40 12.26 -3.45 -11.89
CA SER A 40 11.10 -4.33 -11.95
C SER A 40 10.57 -4.42 -13.39
N PRO A 41 10.54 -5.61 -14.02
CA PRO A 41 9.94 -5.80 -15.34
C PRO A 41 8.41 -5.98 -15.29
N PHE A 42 7.83 -6.04 -14.09
CA PHE A 42 6.43 -6.37 -13.85
C PHE A 42 5.91 -5.71 -12.58
N LEU A 43 4.67 -5.21 -12.61
CA LEU A 43 3.92 -4.72 -11.46
C LEU A 43 2.44 -5.11 -11.53
N LEU A 44 1.77 -5.01 -10.38
CA LEU A 44 0.31 -5.00 -10.28
C LEU A 44 -0.13 -3.62 -9.80
N LEU A 45 -0.98 -2.93 -10.57
CA LEU A 45 -1.53 -1.64 -10.18
C LEU A 45 -2.99 -1.82 -9.78
N ALA A 46 -3.31 -1.44 -8.54
CA ALA A 46 -4.66 -1.48 -8.01
C ALA A 46 -5.27 -0.07 -7.92
N THR A 47 -6.54 0.06 -8.29
CA THR A 47 -7.33 1.30 -8.09
C THR A 47 -8.67 0.96 -7.46
N GLY A 48 -9.13 1.79 -6.52
CA GLY A 48 -10.44 1.65 -5.87
C GLY A 48 -11.41 2.74 -6.33
N GLY A 49 -12.65 2.35 -6.62
CA GLY A 49 -13.78 3.24 -6.92
C GLY A 49 -14.48 3.74 -5.65
N ALA A 50 -15.24 4.83 -5.78
CA ALA A 50 -15.99 5.42 -4.67
C ALA A 50 -17.15 4.54 -4.16
N ASP A 51 -17.59 3.58 -4.97
CA ASP A 51 -18.61 2.57 -4.64
C ASP A 51 -18.02 1.35 -3.91
N GLY A 52 -16.72 1.35 -3.60
CA GLY A 52 -16.03 0.24 -2.97
C GLY A 52 -15.59 -0.87 -3.94
N SER A 53 -15.77 -0.68 -5.25
CA SER A 53 -15.16 -1.55 -6.26
C SER A 53 -13.64 -1.39 -6.25
N ALA A 54 -12.92 -2.44 -6.65
CA ALA A 54 -11.48 -2.40 -6.86
C ALA A 54 -11.11 -3.19 -8.11
N ASP A 55 -10.20 -2.66 -8.90
CA ASP A 55 -9.62 -3.34 -10.06
C ASP A 55 -8.11 -3.44 -9.92
N VAL A 56 -7.53 -4.52 -10.45
CA VAL A 56 -6.09 -4.77 -10.49
C VAL A 56 -5.68 -5.12 -11.91
N SER A 57 -4.79 -4.31 -12.46
CA SER A 57 -4.21 -4.53 -13.78
C SER A 57 -2.72 -4.93 -13.66
N PRO A 58 -2.31 -6.08 -14.20
CA PRO A 58 -0.89 -6.39 -14.38
C PRO A 58 -0.29 -5.50 -15.48
N ARG A 59 0.92 -4.99 -15.26
CA ARG A 59 1.71 -4.24 -16.26
C ARG A 59 3.12 -4.80 -16.30
N GLY A 60 3.73 -4.87 -17.47
CA GLY A 60 5.10 -5.33 -17.60
C GLY A 60 5.61 -5.25 -19.03
N ASP A 61 6.93 -5.14 -19.14
CA ASP A 61 7.71 -5.12 -20.39
C ASP A 61 9.18 -5.38 -19.99
N HIS A 62 10.16 -4.94 -20.79
CA HIS A 62 11.57 -4.97 -20.43
C HIS A 62 11.88 -4.26 -19.10
N ALA A 63 13.03 -4.59 -18.48
CA ALA A 63 13.47 -3.97 -17.24
C ALA A 63 13.55 -2.43 -17.37
N GLY A 64 12.99 -1.71 -16.39
CA GLY A 64 12.85 -0.25 -16.45
C GLY A 64 11.51 0.25 -17.01
N PHE A 65 10.56 -0.65 -17.29
CA PHE A 65 9.20 -0.30 -17.68
C PHE A 65 8.43 0.51 -16.62
N VAL A 66 8.79 0.36 -15.34
CA VAL A 66 8.14 1.00 -14.19
C VAL A 66 8.91 2.22 -13.70
#